data_AF-A0A0G0TVK3-F1
#
_entry.id   AF-A0A0G0TVK3-F1
#
_cell.length_a   1.000
_cell.length_b   1.000
_cell.length_c   1.000
_cell.angle_alpha   90.00
_cell.angle_beta   90.00
_cell.angle_gamma   90.00
#
_symmetry.space_group_name_H-M   'P 1'
#
loop_
_entity.id
_entity.type
_entity.pdbx_description
1 polymer ?
#
loop_
_entity_poly.entity_id
_entity_poly.type
_entity_poly.pdbx_seq_one_letter_code
_entity_poly.pdbx_strand_id
1 'polypeptide(L)'
;MGKIFASIKLIVLVAVLGSVFYFYNDTVMMVFRSLNQRYLPCKAPIEYALEEFSPEFGLTEQQFLSAVSEAEKIWETPVAKELFMYKEDGYLKINLIYDYRQEATERLKKLGINISTDKVTYDKLSSQYDSMKNSYNFLKTQYEQALSSFNQRKKAYEERVEYWNSRGGAPKGEYEKLNREKEALDALAEKLNQTAEQLNELAKDINALVSIINQMASALNLDATRYNNINGERGEVFQQGLYKSDIGGQEIDIYQFEDRAQLVRVLTHEMGHALGLEHSEEPTDIMYKLNEGLTEKLSESDISAIQEKCGI
;
A
#
# COMPACT_ATOMS: atom_id res chain seq x y z
N MET A 1 -42.13 -45.08 23.80
CA MET A 1 -40.69 -44.91 23.51
C MET A 1 -40.40 -43.89 22.40
N GLY A 2 -41.04 -43.93 21.22
CA GLY A 2 -40.73 -43.02 20.10
C GLY A 2 -40.83 -41.51 20.40
N LYS A 3 -41.81 -41.06 21.20
CA LYS A 3 -41.95 -39.64 21.56
C LYS A 3 -40.81 -39.12 22.44
N ILE A 4 -40.30 -39.95 23.37
CA ILE A 4 -39.19 -39.59 24.27
C ILE A 4 -37.88 -39.45 23.48
N PHE A 5 -37.62 -40.35 22.54
CA PHE A 5 -36.46 -40.24 21.65
C PHE A 5 -36.53 -39.02 20.72
N ALA A 6 -37.74 -38.63 20.26
CA ALA A 6 -37.93 -37.41 19.49
C ALA A 6 -37.65 -36.15 20.34
N SER A 7 -38.12 -36.12 21.59
CA SER A 7 -37.86 -35.01 22.52
C SER A 7 -36.38 -34.89 22.87
N ILE A 8 -35.66 -36.00 23.09
CA ILE A 8 -34.21 -35.98 23.37
C ILE A 8 -33.43 -35.47 22.16
N LYS A 9 -33.78 -35.91 20.93
CA LYS A 9 -33.14 -35.40 19.70
C LYS A 9 -33.34 -33.90 19.53
N LEU A 10 -34.54 -33.38 19.84
CA LEU A 10 -34.83 -31.94 19.76
C LEU A 10 -34.02 -31.14 20.79
N ILE A 11 -33.90 -31.64 22.03
CA ILE A 11 -33.11 -30.97 23.08
C ILE A 11 -31.62 -30.95 22.70
N VAL A 12 -31.09 -32.06 22.19
CA VAL A 12 -29.69 -32.13 21.73
C VAL A 12 -29.47 -31.19 20.55
N LEU A 13 -30.39 -31.12 19.59
CA LEU A 13 -30.30 -30.17 18.47
C LEU A 13 -30.29 -28.71 18.96
N VAL A 14 -31.19 -28.35 19.87
CA VAL A 14 -31.26 -27.00 20.43
C VAL A 14 -30.00 -26.67 21.25
N ALA A 15 -29.48 -27.63 22.02
CA ALA A 15 -28.24 -27.44 22.78
C ALA A 15 -27.02 -27.27 21.85
N VAL A 16 -26.94 -28.05 20.77
CA VAL A 16 -25.89 -27.91 19.75
C VAL A 16 -26.00 -26.56 19.05
N LEU A 17 -27.18 -26.17 18.57
CA LEU A 17 -27.40 -24.86 17.94
C LEU A 17 -27.11 -23.71 18.90
N GLY A 18 -27.52 -23.82 20.16
CA GLY A 18 -27.22 -22.85 21.21
C GLY A 18 -25.72 -22.76 21.50
N SER A 19 -25.00 -23.89 21.50
CA SER A 19 -23.54 -23.90 21.66
C SER A 19 -22.83 -23.28 20.45
N VAL A 20 -23.28 -23.57 19.23
CA VAL A 20 -22.74 -22.97 18.01
C VAL A 20 -22.97 -21.46 18.02
N PHE A 21 -24.18 -21.02 18.37
CA PHE A 21 -24.47 -19.59 18.49
C PHE A 21 -23.65 -18.92 19.59
N TYR A 22 -23.49 -19.55 20.76
CA TYR A 22 -22.71 -19.00 21.87
C TYR A 22 -21.21 -18.88 21.56
N PHE A 23 -20.62 -19.89 20.89
CA PHE A 23 -19.19 -19.91 20.58
C PHE A 23 -18.84 -19.23 19.24
N TYR A 24 -19.79 -19.08 18.31
CA TYR A 24 -19.57 -18.54 16.97
C TYR A 24 -20.56 -17.41 16.61
N ASN A 25 -21.07 -16.68 17.60
CA ASN A 25 -22.06 -15.62 17.42
C ASN A 25 -21.63 -14.64 16.31
N ASP A 26 -20.38 -14.21 16.35
CA ASP A 26 -19.85 -13.20 15.42
C ASP A 26 -19.82 -13.74 13.98
N THR A 27 -19.34 -14.97 13.77
CA THR A 27 -19.34 -15.62 12.45
C THR A 27 -20.76 -15.85 11.92
N VAL A 28 -21.68 -16.28 12.79
CA VAL A 28 -23.09 -16.49 12.41
C VAL A 28 -23.75 -15.17 12.01
N MET A 29 -23.49 -14.09 12.76
CA MET A 29 -24.00 -12.76 12.46
C MET A 29 -23.39 -12.18 11.18
N MET A 30 -22.10 -12.42 10.90
CA MET A 30 -21.45 -12.01 9.65
C MET A 30 -22.06 -12.73 8.44
N VAL A 31 -22.26 -14.04 8.51
CA VAL A 31 -22.92 -14.80 7.44
C VAL A 31 -24.36 -14.30 7.25
N PHE A 32 -25.10 -14.07 8.33
CA PHE A 32 -26.45 -13.52 8.24
C PHE A 32 -26.48 -12.13 7.59
N ARG A 33 -25.57 -11.23 7.97
CA ARG A 33 -25.42 -9.89 7.37
C ARG A 33 -25.07 -9.98 5.89
N SER A 34 -24.11 -10.82 5.52
CA SER A 34 -23.72 -11.06 4.13
C SER A 34 -24.89 -11.59 3.28
N LEU A 35 -25.65 -12.56 3.81
CA LEU A 35 -26.85 -13.08 3.14
C LEU A 35 -27.95 -12.00 3.03
N ASN A 36 -28.16 -11.22 4.09
CA ASN A 36 -29.14 -10.14 4.08
C ASN A 36 -28.77 -9.08 3.04
N GLN A 37 -27.51 -8.70 2.93
CA GLN A 37 -27.03 -7.78 1.91
C GLN A 37 -27.22 -8.32 0.49
N ARG A 38 -27.05 -9.63 0.29
CA ARG A 38 -27.25 -10.29 -1.01
C ARG A 38 -28.72 -10.38 -1.43
N TYR A 39 -29.63 -10.69 -0.50
CA TYR A 39 -31.04 -10.95 -0.81
C TYR A 39 -31.98 -9.77 -0.53
N LEU A 40 -31.60 -8.88 0.39
CA LEU A 40 -32.32 -7.68 0.79
C LEU A 40 -31.40 -6.44 0.70
N PRO A 41 -30.83 -6.17 -0.48
CA PRO A 41 -29.91 -5.05 -0.68
C PRO A 41 -30.59 -3.71 -0.35
N CYS A 42 -29.82 -2.78 0.22
CA CYS A 42 -30.25 -1.41 0.55
C CYS A 42 -31.50 -1.31 1.46
N LYS A 43 -31.84 -2.37 2.23
CA LYS A 43 -32.92 -2.32 3.22
C LYS A 43 -32.49 -1.83 4.60
N ALA A 44 -31.21 -2.03 4.93
CA ALA A 44 -30.57 -1.54 6.13
C ALA A 44 -29.18 -1.02 5.75
N PRO A 45 -28.68 0.00 6.43
CA PRO A 45 -27.36 0.54 6.14
C PRO A 45 -26.26 -0.46 6.51
N ILE A 46 -25.18 -0.40 5.75
CA ILE A 46 -23.92 -1.07 6.04
C ILE A 46 -23.26 -0.31 7.20
N GLU A 47 -23.20 -0.94 8.36
CA GLU A 47 -22.55 -0.37 9.53
C GLU A 47 -21.03 -0.48 9.38
N TYR A 48 -20.32 0.63 9.42
CA TYR A 48 -18.86 0.66 9.27
C TYR A 48 -18.17 1.30 10.48
N ALA A 49 -16.94 0.88 10.72
CA ALA A 49 -16.06 1.38 11.77
C ALA A 49 -14.69 1.73 11.19
N LEU A 50 -14.01 2.71 11.79
CA LEU A 50 -12.58 2.91 11.58
C LEU A 50 -11.82 1.91 12.46
N GLU A 51 -10.93 1.13 11.88
CA GLU A 51 -10.12 0.16 12.64
C GLU A 51 -8.65 0.57 12.68
N GLU A 52 -7.96 0.56 11.54
CA GLU A 52 -6.59 1.04 11.45
C GLU A 52 -6.52 2.47 10.88
N PHE A 53 -5.72 3.33 11.52
CA PHE A 53 -5.50 4.70 11.07
C PHE A 53 -4.01 5.06 11.14
N SER A 54 -3.44 5.39 9.99
CA SER A 54 -2.04 5.81 9.87
C SER A 54 -1.92 7.35 9.86
N PRO A 55 -1.45 8.00 10.94
CA PRO A 55 -1.28 9.46 10.99
C PRO A 55 -0.21 9.99 10.02
N GLU A 56 0.63 9.12 9.45
CA GLU A 56 1.69 9.44 8.48
C GLU A 56 1.16 10.12 7.22
N PHE A 57 -0.13 9.91 6.87
CA PHE A 57 -0.79 10.63 5.77
C PHE A 57 -0.99 12.14 6.05
N GLY A 58 -0.73 12.61 7.27
CA GLY A 58 -0.93 14.01 7.65
C GLY A 58 -2.40 14.42 7.79
N LEU A 59 -3.31 13.45 7.96
CA LEU A 59 -4.73 13.66 8.26
C LEU A 59 -5.01 13.39 9.74
N THR A 60 -6.10 13.98 10.24
CA THR A 60 -6.75 13.55 11.48
C THR A 60 -7.84 12.52 11.17
N GLU A 61 -8.17 11.66 12.14
CA GLU A 61 -9.29 10.71 12.01
C GLU A 61 -10.59 11.41 11.61
N GLN A 62 -10.86 12.60 12.17
CA GLN A 62 -12.04 13.39 11.83
C GLN A 62 -12.04 13.82 10.35
N GLN A 63 -10.89 14.22 9.80
CA GLN A 63 -10.78 14.58 8.38
C GLN A 63 -10.98 13.38 7.47
N PHE A 64 -10.47 12.21 7.87
CA PHE A 64 -10.65 10.95 7.16
C PHE A 64 -12.11 10.48 7.20
N LEU A 65 -12.72 10.38 8.37
CA LEU A 65 -14.15 10.05 8.53
C LEU A 65 -15.06 11.04 7.81
N SER A 66 -14.68 12.32 7.75
CA SER A 66 -15.39 13.29 6.93
C SER A 66 -15.32 12.98 5.43
N ALA A 67 -14.22 12.41 4.93
CA ALA A 67 -14.10 11.97 3.54
C ALA A 67 -14.91 10.67 3.29
N VAL A 68 -14.95 9.76 4.27
CA VAL A 68 -15.82 8.58 4.22
C VAL A 68 -17.29 9.00 4.12
N SER A 69 -17.75 9.90 5.00
CA SER A 69 -19.11 10.44 4.96
C SER A 69 -19.45 11.17 3.66
N GLU A 70 -18.45 11.76 3.00
CA GLU A 70 -18.62 12.38 1.68
C GLU A 70 -18.82 11.32 0.59
N ALA A 71 -18.03 10.24 0.61
CA ALA A 71 -18.15 9.09 -0.29
C ALA A 71 -19.49 8.36 -0.14
N GLU A 72 -19.99 8.19 1.09
CA GLU A 72 -21.32 7.62 1.36
C GLU A 72 -22.42 8.38 0.62
N LYS A 73 -22.44 9.71 0.80
CA LYS A 73 -23.48 10.59 0.23
C LYS A 73 -23.54 10.53 -1.27
N ILE A 74 -22.40 10.28 -1.93
CA ILE A 74 -22.34 10.13 -3.39
C ILE A 74 -23.24 8.97 -3.84
N TRP A 75 -23.20 7.82 -3.15
CA TRP A 75 -24.08 6.67 -3.42
C TRP A 75 -25.50 6.83 -2.92
N GLU A 76 -25.70 7.50 -1.78
CA GLU A 76 -27.02 7.63 -1.13
C GLU A 76 -27.96 8.60 -1.84
N THR A 77 -27.41 9.71 -2.35
CA THR A 77 -28.18 10.79 -2.98
C THR A 77 -29.08 10.32 -4.14
N PRO A 78 -28.59 9.56 -5.14
CA PRO A 78 -29.42 9.15 -6.29
C PRO A 78 -30.52 8.14 -5.95
N VAL A 79 -30.38 7.39 -4.85
CA VAL A 79 -31.37 6.38 -4.41
C VAL A 79 -32.21 6.84 -3.22
N ALA A 80 -31.91 8.00 -2.65
CA ALA A 80 -32.57 8.59 -1.48
C ALA A 80 -32.72 7.61 -0.29
N LYS A 81 -31.65 6.84 -0.03
CA LYS A 81 -31.58 5.86 1.07
C LYS A 81 -30.29 6.05 1.85
N GLU A 82 -30.35 5.83 3.16
CA GLU A 82 -29.16 5.66 4.00
C GLU A 82 -28.59 4.27 3.73
N LEU A 83 -27.44 4.24 3.04
CA LEU A 83 -26.77 3.02 2.61
C LEU A 83 -25.64 2.64 3.56
N PHE A 84 -25.07 3.62 4.27
CA PHE A 84 -23.98 3.42 5.22
C PHE A 84 -24.27 4.13 6.53
N MET A 85 -23.67 3.64 7.62
CA MET A 85 -23.82 4.24 8.93
C MET A 85 -22.57 3.99 9.77
N TYR A 86 -21.95 5.07 10.26
CA TYR A 86 -20.83 4.94 11.19
C TYR A 86 -21.29 4.35 12.53
N LYS A 87 -20.60 3.31 12.99
CA LYS A 87 -20.73 2.72 14.33
C LYS A 87 -19.37 2.23 14.81
N GLU A 88 -19.09 2.42 16.10
CA GLU A 88 -17.85 1.95 16.75
C GLU A 88 -17.61 0.44 16.56
N ASP A 89 -18.69 -0.35 16.55
CA ASP A 89 -18.68 -1.81 16.34
C ASP A 89 -19.20 -2.22 14.95
N GLY A 90 -19.17 -1.30 13.98
CA GLY A 90 -19.52 -1.57 12.58
C GLY A 90 -18.74 -2.75 12.02
N TYR A 91 -19.39 -3.54 11.16
CA TYR A 91 -18.83 -4.79 10.65
C TYR A 91 -17.96 -4.59 9.42
N LEU A 92 -18.21 -3.54 8.64
CA LEU A 92 -17.32 -3.10 7.58
C LEU A 92 -16.18 -2.32 8.25
N LYS A 93 -14.96 -2.84 8.22
CA LYS A 93 -13.80 -2.09 8.72
C LYS A 93 -13.24 -1.23 7.61
N ILE A 94 -13.02 0.04 7.89
CA ILE A 94 -12.33 0.95 6.98
C ILE A 94 -10.98 1.27 7.59
N ASN A 95 -9.92 1.05 6.83
CA ASN A 95 -8.54 1.18 7.25
C ASN A 95 -7.83 2.23 6.40
N LEU A 96 -7.00 3.05 7.05
CA LEU A 96 -6.03 3.92 6.39
C LEU A 96 -4.62 3.43 6.69
N ILE A 97 -3.99 2.79 5.70
CA ILE A 97 -2.76 2.02 5.88
C ILE A 97 -1.63 2.69 5.10
N TYR A 98 -0.63 3.21 5.81
CA TYR A 98 0.52 3.85 5.17
C TYR A 98 1.55 2.77 4.81
N ASP A 99 1.76 2.56 3.51
CA ASP A 99 2.75 1.61 3.02
C ASP A 99 3.60 2.16 1.87
N TYR A 100 4.32 1.27 1.19
CA TYR A 100 5.22 1.61 0.08
C TYR A 100 4.52 2.37 -1.06
N ARG A 101 3.20 2.25 -1.20
CA ARG A 101 2.42 2.93 -2.25
C ARG A 101 2.29 4.41 -1.97
N GLN A 102 1.91 4.78 -0.74
CA GLN A 102 1.90 6.18 -0.32
C GLN A 102 3.33 6.75 -0.29
N GLU A 103 4.30 5.99 0.24
CA GLU A 103 5.70 6.43 0.25
C GLU A 103 6.21 6.72 -1.17
N ALA A 104 5.87 5.86 -2.15
CA ALA A 104 6.24 6.07 -3.54
C ALA A 104 5.64 7.36 -4.10
N THR A 105 4.35 7.61 -3.90
CA THR A 105 3.70 8.86 -4.33
C THR A 105 4.39 10.09 -3.73
N GLU A 106 4.68 10.09 -2.43
CA GLU A 106 5.35 11.21 -1.77
C GLU A 106 6.78 11.43 -2.26
N ARG A 107 7.53 10.36 -2.54
CA ARG A 107 8.86 10.44 -3.15
C ARG A 107 8.79 11.07 -4.54
N LEU A 108 7.86 10.63 -5.39
CA LEU A 108 7.69 11.20 -6.73
C LEU A 108 7.31 12.68 -6.67
N LYS A 109 6.48 13.07 -5.70
CA LYS A 109 6.15 14.48 -5.44
C LYS A 109 7.39 15.30 -5.05
N LYS A 110 8.27 14.76 -4.20
CA LYS A 110 9.57 15.39 -3.85
C LYS A 110 10.50 15.52 -5.07
N LEU A 111 10.40 14.61 -6.03
CA LEU A 111 11.11 14.68 -7.32
C LEU A 111 10.43 15.65 -8.32
N GLY A 112 9.34 16.32 -7.95
CA GLY A 112 8.64 17.29 -8.80
C GLY A 112 7.79 16.64 -9.89
N ILE A 113 7.29 15.43 -9.64
CA ILE A 113 6.46 14.66 -10.58
C ILE A 113 5.04 14.60 -10.03
N ASN A 114 4.09 15.10 -10.82
CA ASN A 114 2.66 14.90 -10.57
C ASN A 114 2.25 13.61 -11.29
N ILE A 115 1.55 12.72 -10.59
CA ILE A 115 1.16 11.43 -11.14
C ILE A 115 -0.19 11.60 -11.85
N SER A 116 -0.21 11.39 -13.16
CA SER A 116 -1.43 11.27 -13.95
C SER A 116 -1.37 9.96 -14.71
N THR A 117 -2.49 9.25 -14.85
CA THR A 117 -2.57 7.97 -15.56
C THR A 117 -2.65 8.19 -17.08
N ASP A 118 -1.66 8.86 -17.65
CA ASP A 118 -1.55 9.09 -19.09
C ASP A 118 -0.22 8.60 -19.65
N LYS A 119 -0.19 8.41 -20.97
CA LYS A 119 0.98 7.89 -21.67
C LYS A 119 2.19 8.83 -21.57
N VAL A 120 1.97 10.15 -21.48
CA VAL A 120 3.05 11.15 -21.40
C VAL A 120 3.76 11.05 -20.06
N THR A 121 3.01 10.95 -18.95
CA THR A 121 3.55 10.74 -17.61
C THR A 121 4.25 9.39 -17.51
N TYR A 122 3.69 8.33 -18.10
CA TYR A 122 4.34 7.01 -18.17
C TYR A 122 5.71 7.08 -18.86
N ASP A 123 5.79 7.73 -20.03
CA ASP A 123 7.04 7.83 -20.80
C ASP A 123 8.07 8.71 -20.08
N LYS A 124 7.63 9.76 -19.36
CA LYS A 124 8.47 10.60 -18.51
C LYS A 124 9.06 9.80 -17.35
N LEU A 125 8.23 9.09 -16.59
CA LEU A 125 8.67 8.23 -15.47
C LEU A 125 9.64 7.15 -15.95
N SER A 126 9.32 6.52 -17.08
CA SER A 126 10.19 5.53 -17.74
C SER A 126 11.58 6.09 -18.05
N SER A 127 11.64 7.31 -18.60
CA SER A 127 12.91 7.97 -18.93
C SER A 127 13.71 8.34 -17.67
N GLN A 128 13.03 8.76 -16.61
CA GLN A 128 13.67 9.05 -15.32
C GLN A 128 14.20 7.78 -14.65
N TYR A 129 13.44 6.68 -14.69
CA TYR A 129 13.91 5.38 -14.22
C TYR A 129 15.20 4.97 -14.93
N ASP A 130 15.26 5.05 -16.27
CA ASP A 130 16.45 4.68 -17.02
C ASP A 130 17.66 5.57 -16.63
N SER A 131 17.44 6.87 -16.45
CA SER A 131 18.47 7.81 -16.00
C SER A 131 18.98 7.51 -14.58
N MET A 132 18.08 7.30 -13.62
CA MET A 132 18.44 7.01 -12.23
C MET A 132 19.12 5.64 -12.10
N LYS A 133 18.66 4.64 -12.85
CA LYS A 133 19.28 3.32 -12.91
C LYS A 133 20.72 3.40 -13.42
N ASN A 134 20.98 4.21 -14.44
CA ASN A 134 22.34 4.45 -14.94
C ASN A 134 23.22 5.14 -13.89
N SER A 135 22.71 6.16 -13.20
CA SER A 135 23.42 6.83 -12.09
C SER A 135 23.73 5.87 -10.94
N TYR A 136 22.76 5.03 -10.55
CA TYR A 136 22.92 4.01 -9.51
C TYR A 136 24.03 3.01 -9.89
N ASN A 137 23.98 2.46 -11.11
CA ASN A 137 24.99 1.50 -11.58
C ASN A 137 26.40 2.12 -11.63
N PHE A 138 26.50 3.36 -12.08
CA PHE A 138 27.77 4.11 -12.09
C PHE A 138 28.31 4.31 -10.67
N LEU A 139 27.50 4.82 -9.76
CA LEU A 139 27.89 5.06 -8.38
C LEU A 139 28.24 3.76 -7.65
N LYS A 140 27.51 2.68 -7.92
CA LYS A 140 27.76 1.34 -7.36
C LYS A 140 29.13 0.83 -7.79
N THR A 141 29.48 0.97 -9.06
CA THR A 141 30.81 0.60 -9.57
C THR A 141 31.91 1.38 -8.86
N GLN A 142 31.72 2.69 -8.66
CA GLN A 142 32.68 3.53 -7.94
C GLN A 142 32.83 3.12 -6.47
N TYR A 143 31.72 2.81 -5.80
CA TYR A 143 31.71 2.32 -4.43
C TYR A 143 32.47 1.00 -4.28
N GLU A 144 32.20 0.03 -5.16
CA GLU A 144 32.85 -1.29 -5.13
C GLU A 144 34.36 -1.18 -5.34
N GLN A 145 34.81 -0.31 -6.26
CA GLN A 145 36.22 -0.03 -6.48
C GLN A 145 36.88 0.62 -5.25
N ALA A 146 36.23 1.61 -4.65
CA ALA A 146 36.73 2.29 -3.46
C ALA A 146 36.78 1.35 -2.24
N LEU A 147 35.79 0.48 -2.08
CA LEU A 147 35.73 -0.52 -1.02
C LEU A 147 36.84 -1.56 -1.15
N SER A 148 37.09 -2.02 -2.38
CA SER A 148 38.22 -2.91 -2.66
C SER A 148 39.56 -2.26 -2.31
N SER A 149 39.76 -1.00 -2.70
CA SER A 149 40.96 -0.23 -2.36
C SER A 149 41.12 -0.03 -0.85
N PHE A 150 40.04 0.33 -0.16
CA PHE A 150 40.02 0.49 1.30
C PHE A 150 40.45 -0.80 2.00
N ASN A 151 39.87 -1.94 1.64
CA ASN A 151 40.18 -3.23 2.25
C ASN A 151 41.64 -3.63 2.05
N GLN A 152 42.19 -3.41 0.85
CA GLN A 152 43.61 -3.69 0.57
C GLN A 152 44.54 -2.80 1.40
N ARG A 153 44.26 -1.49 1.46
CA ARG A 153 45.06 -0.52 2.21
C ARG A 153 44.97 -0.75 3.72
N LYS A 154 43.77 -1.04 4.23
CA LYS A 154 43.54 -1.37 5.64
C LYS A 154 44.34 -2.60 6.05
N LYS A 155 44.31 -3.67 5.25
CA LYS A 155 45.12 -4.87 5.51
C LYS A 155 46.62 -4.56 5.55
N ALA A 156 47.13 -3.81 4.57
CA ALA A 156 48.55 -3.42 4.54
C ALA A 156 48.95 -2.51 5.73
N TYR A 157 48.05 -1.64 6.17
CA TYR A 157 48.22 -0.83 7.37
C TYR A 157 48.29 -1.70 8.64
N GLU A 158 47.35 -2.63 8.82
CA GLU A 158 47.29 -3.54 9.97
C GLU A 158 48.56 -4.40 10.06
N GLU A 159 49.02 -4.97 8.94
CA GLU A 159 50.27 -5.74 8.86
C GLU A 159 51.50 -4.92 9.29
N ARG A 160 51.56 -3.63 8.90
CA ARG A 160 52.67 -2.74 9.31
C ARG A 160 52.60 -2.37 10.79
N VAL A 161 51.41 -2.10 11.31
CA VAL A 161 51.21 -1.83 12.74
C VAL A 161 51.68 -3.02 13.56
N GLU A 162 51.31 -4.24 13.19
CA GLU A 162 51.74 -5.47 13.85
C GLU A 162 53.27 -5.67 13.76
N TYR A 163 53.86 -5.44 12.59
CA TYR A 163 55.31 -5.50 12.39
C TYR A 163 56.08 -4.59 13.35
N TRP A 164 55.60 -3.36 13.57
CA TRP A 164 56.28 -2.42 14.47
C TRP A 164 55.98 -2.70 15.93
N ASN A 165 54.75 -3.10 16.27
CA ASN A 165 54.37 -3.47 17.64
C ASN A 165 55.19 -4.66 18.15
N SER A 166 55.45 -5.66 17.31
CA SER A 166 56.30 -6.82 17.65
C SER A 166 57.78 -6.47 17.88
N ARG A 167 58.22 -5.26 17.51
CA ARG A 167 59.60 -4.75 17.67
C ARG A 167 59.73 -3.68 18.75
N GLY A 168 58.70 -3.49 19.57
CA GLY A 168 58.68 -2.50 20.65
C GLY A 168 58.28 -1.08 20.20
N GLY A 169 57.76 -0.93 18.98
CA GLY A 169 57.23 0.33 18.45
C GLY A 169 57.91 0.82 17.17
N ALA A 170 57.22 1.71 16.45
CA ALA A 170 57.73 2.31 15.21
C ALA A 170 58.65 3.50 15.50
N PRO A 171 59.76 3.68 14.75
CA PRO A 171 60.52 4.92 14.74
C PRO A 171 59.64 6.11 14.35
N LYS A 172 59.98 7.32 14.82
CA LYS A 172 59.16 8.54 14.62
C LYS A 172 58.65 8.74 13.19
N GLY A 173 59.51 8.59 12.19
CA GLY A 173 59.13 8.77 10.78
C GLY A 173 58.14 7.71 10.26
N GLU A 174 58.23 6.46 10.74
CA GLU A 174 57.30 5.39 10.38
C GLU A 174 55.97 5.53 11.13
N TYR A 175 56.03 5.92 12.41
CA TYR A 175 54.84 6.26 13.18
C TYR A 175 54.02 7.39 12.52
N GLU A 176 54.68 8.45 12.06
CA GLU A 176 54.03 9.54 11.33
C GLU A 176 53.42 9.08 10.00
N LYS A 177 54.05 8.13 9.28
CA LYS A 177 53.46 7.55 8.06
C LYS A 177 52.23 6.71 8.37
N LEU A 178 52.27 5.90 9.44
CA LEU A 178 51.14 5.09 9.88
C LEU A 178 49.96 5.99 10.27
N ASN A 179 50.19 7.07 11.02
CA ASN A 179 49.12 8.00 11.39
C ASN A 179 48.49 8.67 10.17
N ARG A 180 49.29 9.11 9.19
CA ARG A 180 48.75 9.66 7.93
C ARG A 180 47.92 8.65 7.15
N GLU A 181 48.35 7.38 7.10
CA GLU A 181 47.58 6.33 6.43
C GLU A 181 46.29 6.02 7.19
N LYS A 182 46.31 6.00 8.53
CA LYS A 182 45.13 5.87 9.36
C LYS A 182 44.12 6.98 9.07
N GLU A 183 44.56 8.25 9.10
CA GLU A 183 43.70 9.39 8.77
C GLU A 183 43.11 9.29 7.36
N ALA A 184 43.90 8.85 6.38
CA ALA A 184 43.43 8.64 5.02
C ALA A 184 42.43 7.47 4.88
N LEU A 185 42.60 6.40 5.67
CA LEU A 185 41.64 5.29 5.75
C LEU A 185 40.34 5.72 6.44
N ASP A 186 40.43 6.47 7.54
CA ASP A 186 39.28 7.01 8.25
C ASP A 186 38.43 7.91 7.32
N ALA A 187 39.08 8.80 6.56
CA ALA A 187 38.41 9.63 5.55
C ALA A 187 37.79 8.83 4.40
N LEU A 188 38.44 7.74 3.96
CA LEU A 188 37.90 6.86 2.92
C LEU A 188 36.69 6.06 3.41
N ALA A 189 36.73 5.59 4.65
CA ALA A 189 35.60 4.90 5.28
C ALA A 189 34.37 5.82 5.38
N GLU A 190 34.57 7.07 5.79
CA GLU A 190 33.49 8.06 5.83
C GLU A 190 32.88 8.30 4.44
N LYS A 191 33.73 8.46 3.42
CA LYS A 191 33.25 8.63 2.03
C LYS A 191 32.50 7.39 1.51
N LEU A 192 32.94 6.19 1.89
CA LEU A 192 32.24 4.95 1.56
C LEU A 192 30.85 4.91 2.20
N ASN A 193 30.72 5.27 3.48
CA ASN A 193 29.43 5.35 4.17
C ASN A 193 28.47 6.32 3.46
N GLN A 194 28.94 7.54 3.14
CA GLN A 194 28.14 8.53 2.42
C GLN A 194 27.70 8.03 1.04
N THR A 195 28.58 7.31 0.33
CA THR A 195 28.26 6.73 -0.98
C THR A 195 27.24 5.60 -0.85
N ALA A 196 27.34 4.79 0.20
CA ALA A 196 26.37 3.72 0.49
C ALA A 196 24.98 4.29 0.82
N GLU A 197 24.90 5.38 1.59
CA GLU A 197 23.65 6.10 1.86
C GLU A 197 23.04 6.66 0.57
N GLN A 198 23.85 7.27 -0.29
CA GLN A 198 23.40 7.75 -1.60
C GLN A 198 22.86 6.62 -2.48
N LEU A 199 23.53 5.47 -2.52
CA LEU A 199 23.06 4.28 -3.24
C LEU A 199 21.73 3.77 -2.69
N ASN A 200 21.56 3.76 -1.37
CA ASN A 200 20.32 3.35 -0.74
C ASN A 200 19.16 4.29 -1.10
N GLU A 201 19.36 5.60 -1.06
CA GLU A 201 18.30 6.55 -1.46
C GLU A 201 17.97 6.46 -2.95
N LEU A 202 18.98 6.36 -3.82
CA LEU A 202 18.76 6.09 -5.25
C LEU A 202 17.96 4.81 -5.47
N ALA A 203 18.24 3.76 -4.70
CA ALA A 203 17.52 2.50 -4.82
C ALA A 203 16.05 2.64 -4.40
N LYS A 204 15.76 3.36 -3.32
CA LYS A 204 14.39 3.63 -2.87
C LYS A 204 13.62 4.44 -3.91
N ASP A 205 14.21 5.49 -4.46
CA ASP A 205 13.57 6.30 -5.48
C ASP A 205 13.32 5.53 -6.78
N ILE A 206 14.26 4.67 -7.19
CA ILE A 206 14.08 3.77 -8.33
C ILE A 206 12.93 2.78 -8.07
N ASN A 207 12.85 2.19 -6.88
CA ASN A 207 11.76 1.27 -6.54
C ASN A 207 10.39 1.97 -6.48
N ALA A 208 10.34 3.22 -6.01
CA ALA A 208 9.14 4.05 -6.06
C ALA A 208 8.69 4.29 -7.52
N LEU A 209 9.63 4.63 -8.41
CA LEU A 209 9.35 4.77 -9.85
C LEU A 209 8.82 3.46 -10.44
N VAL A 210 9.45 2.32 -10.15
CA VAL A 210 9.01 1.01 -10.65
C VAL A 210 7.57 0.71 -10.23
N SER A 211 7.22 1.00 -8.97
CA SER A 211 5.89 0.76 -8.42
C SER A 211 4.80 1.52 -9.19
N ILE A 212 5.02 2.81 -9.44
CA ILE A 212 4.08 3.66 -10.19
C ILE A 212 4.08 3.34 -11.69
N ILE A 213 5.24 3.08 -12.30
CA ILE A 213 5.32 2.67 -13.70
C ILE A 213 4.54 1.37 -13.93
N ASN A 214 4.64 0.40 -13.03
CA ASN A 214 3.91 -0.86 -13.14
C ASN A 214 2.40 -0.66 -12.96
N GLN A 215 1.97 0.21 -12.05
CA GLN A 215 0.57 0.64 -11.93
C GLN A 215 0.06 1.17 -13.27
N MET A 216 0.76 2.17 -13.82
CA MET A 216 0.39 2.83 -15.07
C MET A 216 0.45 1.89 -16.27
N ALA A 217 1.41 0.96 -16.29
CA ALA A 217 1.49 -0.05 -17.34
C ALA A 217 0.25 -0.96 -17.30
N SER A 218 -0.17 -1.41 -16.11
CA SER A 218 -1.40 -2.19 -15.95
C SER A 218 -2.63 -1.41 -16.41
N ALA A 219 -2.70 -0.12 -16.05
CA ALA A 219 -3.79 0.77 -16.40
C ALA A 219 -3.87 1.01 -17.92
N LEU A 220 -2.76 1.38 -18.54
CA LEU A 220 -2.66 1.61 -19.97
C LEU A 220 -2.63 0.31 -20.81
N ASN A 221 -2.80 -0.86 -20.19
CA ASN A 221 -2.66 -2.19 -20.80
C ASN A 221 -1.34 -2.34 -21.59
N LEU A 222 -0.27 -1.79 -21.03
CA LEU A 222 1.11 -1.85 -21.53
C LEU A 222 1.88 -2.97 -20.82
N ASP A 223 3.00 -3.37 -21.42
CA ASP A 223 3.87 -4.39 -20.86
C ASP A 223 4.64 -3.88 -19.62
N ALA A 224 4.21 -4.33 -18.44
CA ALA A 224 4.84 -4.03 -17.16
C ALA A 224 6.12 -4.86 -16.89
N THR A 225 6.52 -5.79 -17.77
CA THR A 225 7.66 -6.69 -17.51
C THR A 225 9.03 -6.02 -17.67
N ARG A 226 9.07 -4.79 -18.22
CA ARG A 226 10.32 -4.06 -18.46
C ARG A 226 10.99 -3.56 -17.17
N TYR A 227 10.25 -3.32 -16.10
CA TYR A 227 10.73 -2.60 -14.91
C TYR A 227 10.73 -3.50 -13.67
N ASN A 228 11.90 -3.64 -13.04
CA ASN A 228 12.10 -4.42 -11.82
C ASN A 228 12.77 -3.57 -10.75
N ASN A 229 12.47 -3.87 -9.48
CA ASN A 229 13.13 -3.22 -8.34
C ASN A 229 14.65 -3.49 -8.36
N ILE A 230 15.43 -2.66 -7.67
CA ILE A 230 16.89 -2.82 -7.56
C ILE A 230 17.28 -4.20 -7.02
N ASN A 231 16.43 -4.83 -6.21
CA ASN A 231 16.65 -6.16 -5.62
C ASN A 231 16.13 -7.32 -6.49
N GLY A 232 15.58 -7.05 -7.68
CA GLY A 232 15.13 -8.07 -8.63
C GLY A 232 13.74 -8.65 -8.37
N GLU A 233 13.04 -8.18 -7.34
CA GLU A 233 11.66 -8.56 -7.06
C GLU A 233 10.67 -7.69 -7.84
N ARG A 234 9.56 -8.30 -8.27
CA ARG A 234 8.41 -7.58 -8.79
C ARG A 234 7.61 -7.10 -7.58
N GLY A 235 7.42 -5.79 -7.45
CA GLY A 235 6.57 -5.24 -6.39
C GLY A 235 5.14 -5.78 -6.46
N GLU A 236 4.43 -5.74 -5.34
CA GLU A 236 3.01 -6.06 -5.28
C GLU A 236 2.19 -5.18 -6.25
N VAL A 237 1.00 -5.66 -6.64
CA VAL A 237 0.11 -4.90 -7.54
C VAL A 237 -0.26 -3.59 -6.86
N PHE A 238 0.08 -2.48 -7.51
CA PHE A 238 -0.20 -1.17 -6.96
C PHE A 238 -1.70 -0.86 -7.07
N GLN A 239 -2.38 -0.86 -5.92
CA GLN A 239 -3.80 -0.49 -5.79
C GLN A 239 -3.94 0.63 -4.77
N GLN A 240 -4.76 1.64 -5.08
CA GLN A 240 -4.97 2.81 -4.22
C GLN A 240 -5.87 2.49 -3.03
N GLY A 241 -6.85 1.61 -3.25
CA GLY A 241 -7.70 1.02 -2.23
C GLY A 241 -8.00 -0.43 -2.59
N LEU A 242 -8.56 -1.17 -1.63
CA LEU A 242 -9.02 -2.53 -1.83
C LEU A 242 -10.17 -2.86 -0.88
N TYR A 243 -11.32 -3.20 -1.44
CA TYR A 243 -12.38 -3.90 -0.76
C TYR A 243 -12.10 -5.41 -0.68
N LYS A 244 -12.21 -5.97 0.53
CA LYS A 244 -12.10 -7.40 0.83
C LYS A 244 -13.39 -7.88 1.49
N SER A 245 -13.82 -9.09 1.14
CA SER A 245 -14.91 -9.77 1.84
C SER A 245 -14.63 -11.27 1.91
N ASP A 246 -14.61 -11.81 3.13
CA ASP A 246 -14.45 -13.23 3.39
C ASP A 246 -15.33 -13.70 4.56
N ILE A 247 -15.04 -14.88 5.12
CA ILE A 247 -15.79 -15.44 6.26
C ILE A 247 -15.49 -14.70 7.58
N GLY A 248 -14.38 -13.97 7.64
CA GLY A 248 -13.90 -13.20 8.78
C GLY A 248 -14.41 -11.75 8.80
N GLY A 249 -14.91 -11.22 7.69
CA GLY A 249 -15.54 -9.90 7.66
C GLY A 249 -15.54 -9.21 6.29
N GLN A 250 -15.81 -7.91 6.34
CA GLN A 250 -15.65 -7.00 5.20
C GLN A 250 -14.70 -5.88 5.60
N GLU A 251 -13.78 -5.53 4.71
CA GLU A 251 -12.77 -4.51 4.94
C GLU A 251 -12.60 -3.63 3.70
N ILE A 252 -12.38 -2.33 3.90
CA ILE A 252 -11.90 -1.40 2.88
C ILE A 252 -10.56 -0.88 3.38
N ASP A 253 -9.50 -1.22 2.67
CA ASP A 253 -8.18 -0.66 2.94
C ASP A 253 -7.89 0.46 1.95
N ILE A 254 -7.49 1.62 2.47
CA ILE A 254 -7.02 2.75 1.68
C ILE A 254 -5.52 2.88 1.88
N TYR A 255 -4.78 2.78 0.76
CA TYR A 255 -3.32 2.73 0.76
C TYR A 255 -2.67 3.96 0.15
N GLN A 256 -3.33 4.63 -0.82
CA GLN A 256 -2.70 5.73 -1.54
C GLN A 256 -3.70 6.76 -2.06
N PHE A 257 -3.39 8.04 -1.84
CA PHE A 257 -4.02 9.19 -2.50
C PHE A 257 -3.09 10.42 -2.49
N GLU A 258 -3.29 11.36 -3.42
CA GLU A 258 -2.53 12.59 -3.56
C GLU A 258 -3.17 13.77 -2.83
N ASP A 259 -4.50 13.80 -2.81
CA ASP A 259 -5.31 14.85 -2.22
C ASP A 259 -6.68 14.33 -1.74
N ARG A 260 -7.46 15.23 -1.15
CA ARG A 260 -8.78 14.90 -0.61
C ARG A 260 -9.77 14.45 -1.68
N ALA A 261 -9.74 15.02 -2.88
CA ALA A 261 -10.66 14.65 -3.94
C ALA A 261 -10.40 13.21 -4.39
N GLN A 262 -9.12 12.85 -4.54
CA GLN A 262 -8.73 11.48 -4.85
C GLN A 262 -9.08 10.53 -3.69
N LEU A 263 -8.87 10.91 -2.43
CA LEU A 263 -9.28 10.10 -1.27
C LEU A 263 -10.79 9.78 -1.31
N VAL A 264 -11.64 10.80 -1.47
CA VAL A 264 -13.09 10.62 -1.57
C VAL A 264 -13.45 9.71 -2.74
N ARG A 265 -12.79 9.89 -3.89
CA ARG A 265 -13.03 9.06 -5.07
C ARG A 265 -12.67 7.59 -4.83
N VAL A 266 -11.49 7.30 -4.26
CA VAL A 266 -11.07 5.92 -3.94
C VAL A 266 -12.06 5.30 -2.95
N LEU A 267 -12.40 6.01 -1.86
CA LEU A 267 -13.41 5.57 -0.90
C LEU A 267 -14.74 5.26 -1.59
N THR A 268 -15.20 6.13 -2.50
CA THR A 268 -16.46 5.94 -3.22
C THR A 268 -16.41 4.67 -4.08
N HIS A 269 -15.30 4.38 -4.75
CA HIS A 269 -15.10 3.15 -5.51
C HIS A 269 -15.18 1.90 -4.62
N GLU A 270 -14.40 1.85 -3.54
CA GLU A 270 -14.40 0.71 -2.62
C GLU A 270 -15.74 0.52 -1.92
N MET A 271 -16.45 1.61 -1.62
CA MET A 271 -17.81 1.56 -1.09
C MET A 271 -18.83 1.04 -2.11
N GLY A 272 -18.61 1.27 -3.41
CA GLY A 272 -19.40 0.63 -4.46
C GLY A 272 -19.24 -0.90 -4.44
N HIS A 273 -18.02 -1.40 -4.23
CA HIS A 273 -17.79 -2.84 -4.00
C HIS A 273 -18.43 -3.33 -2.70
N ALA A 274 -18.38 -2.53 -1.63
CA ALA A 274 -19.09 -2.84 -0.40
C ALA A 274 -20.60 -2.92 -0.63
N LEU A 275 -21.19 -2.12 -1.52
CA LEU A 275 -22.59 -2.24 -1.94
C LEU A 275 -22.85 -3.45 -2.85
N GLY A 276 -21.80 -4.15 -3.27
CA GLY A 276 -21.84 -5.32 -4.14
C GLY A 276 -21.99 -4.97 -5.61
N LEU A 277 -21.44 -3.82 -6.03
CA LEU A 277 -21.25 -3.46 -7.42
C LEU A 277 -19.93 -4.03 -7.94
N GLU A 278 -19.94 -4.51 -9.17
CA GLU A 278 -18.75 -5.01 -9.87
C GLU A 278 -18.08 -3.87 -10.64
N HIS A 279 -16.86 -4.10 -11.12
CA HIS A 279 -16.20 -3.14 -11.99
C HIS A 279 -17.00 -2.90 -13.28
N SER A 280 -17.04 -1.64 -13.70
CA SER A 280 -17.50 -1.19 -15.01
C SER A 280 -16.36 -1.17 -16.04
N GLU A 281 -16.72 -1.31 -17.31
CA GLU A 281 -15.83 -1.13 -18.46
C GLU A 281 -15.83 0.31 -18.99
N GLU A 282 -16.71 1.18 -18.48
CA GLU A 282 -16.85 2.57 -18.93
C GLU A 282 -15.89 3.50 -18.18
N PRO A 283 -14.92 4.18 -18.85
CA PRO A 283 -13.89 4.99 -18.19
C PRO A 283 -14.39 6.17 -17.36
N THR A 284 -15.64 6.59 -17.60
CA THR A 284 -16.26 7.70 -16.86
C THR A 284 -16.88 7.27 -15.54
N ASP A 285 -17.08 5.97 -15.33
CA ASP A 285 -17.75 5.44 -14.14
C ASP A 285 -16.82 5.52 -12.92
N ILE A 286 -17.39 5.76 -11.74
CA ILE A 286 -16.64 5.60 -10.50
C ILE A 286 -16.20 4.14 -10.38
N MET A 287 -17.06 3.18 -10.75
CA MET A 287 -16.74 1.75 -10.72
C MET A 287 -15.83 1.28 -11.87
N TYR A 288 -15.26 2.17 -12.69
CA TYR A 288 -14.35 1.74 -13.76
C TYR A 288 -13.18 0.92 -13.22
N LYS A 289 -12.90 -0.23 -13.85
CA LYS A 289 -11.88 -1.20 -13.41
C LYS A 289 -10.48 -0.62 -13.23
N LEU A 290 -10.18 0.46 -13.93
CA LEU A 290 -8.95 1.20 -13.77
C LEU A 290 -9.31 2.44 -12.98
N ASN A 291 -8.69 2.62 -11.81
CA ASN A 291 -8.98 3.73 -10.92
C ASN A 291 -8.40 5.06 -11.46
N GLU A 292 -8.81 5.45 -12.67
CA GLU A 292 -8.16 6.43 -13.55
C GLU A 292 -8.92 7.76 -13.65
N GLY A 293 -10.11 7.84 -13.06
CA GLY A 293 -10.95 9.02 -13.23
C GLY A 293 -10.53 10.18 -12.32
N LEU A 294 -10.67 11.42 -12.82
CA LEU A 294 -10.95 12.60 -11.98
C LEU A 294 -12.46 12.72 -11.71
N THR A 295 -13.24 11.69 -12.04
CA THR A 295 -14.69 11.71 -11.93
C THR A 295 -15.09 11.65 -10.45
N GLU A 296 -15.48 12.80 -9.92
CA GLU A 296 -15.99 12.95 -8.54
C GLU A 296 -17.49 12.62 -8.43
N LYS A 297 -18.14 12.27 -9.55
CA LYS A 297 -19.59 12.08 -9.64
C LYS A 297 -19.90 10.74 -10.27
N LEU A 298 -20.97 10.11 -9.79
CA LEU A 298 -21.53 8.91 -10.41
C LEU A 298 -21.97 9.23 -11.84
N SER A 299 -21.64 8.35 -12.77
CA SER A 299 -22.20 8.37 -14.11
C SER A 299 -23.66 7.87 -14.10
N GLU A 300 -24.35 7.98 -15.24
CA GLU A 300 -25.68 7.37 -15.40
C GLU A 300 -25.62 5.84 -15.26
N SER A 301 -24.51 5.23 -15.65
CA SER A 301 -24.26 3.79 -15.51
C SER A 301 -24.11 3.40 -14.04
N ASP A 302 -23.29 4.13 -13.27
CA ASP A 302 -23.14 3.90 -11.83
C ASP A 302 -24.49 4.04 -11.09
N ILE A 303 -25.26 5.08 -11.43
CA ILE A 303 -26.58 5.34 -10.84
C ILE A 303 -27.55 4.19 -11.15
N SER A 304 -27.57 3.73 -12.41
CA SER A 304 -28.43 2.61 -12.82
C SER A 304 -28.05 1.32 -12.10
N ALA A 305 -26.75 1.06 -11.93
CA ALA A 305 -26.25 -0.11 -11.23
C ALA A 305 -26.67 -0.14 -9.75
N ILE A 306 -26.57 0.99 -9.04
CA ILE A 306 -27.01 1.05 -7.64
C ILE A 306 -28.53 1.01 -7.51
N GLN A 307 -29.29 1.60 -8.44
CA GLN A 307 -30.76 1.50 -8.46
C GLN A 307 -31.22 0.06 -8.66
N GLU A 308 -30.65 -0.65 -9.64
CA GLU A 308 -30.91 -2.07 -9.87
C GLU A 308 -30.55 -2.89 -8.63
N LYS A 309 -29.38 -2.64 -8.04
CA LYS A 309 -28.95 -3.31 -6.81
C LYS A 309 -29.96 -3.09 -5.69
N CYS A 310 -30.47 -1.87 -5.53
CA CYS A 310 -31.44 -1.53 -4.50
C CYS A 310 -32.91 -1.90 -4.84
N GLY A 311 -33.17 -2.43 -6.04
CA GLY A 311 -34.50 -2.79 -6.54
C GLY A 311 -35.45 -1.60 -6.73
N ILE A 312 -34.92 -0.48 -7.21
CA ILE A 312 -35.64 0.78 -7.49
C ILE A 312 -35.75 1.00 -8.99
#